data_AF-K2HML0-F1
#
_entry.id   AF-K2HML0-F1
#
_cell.length_a   1.000
_cell.length_b   1.000
_cell.length_c   1.000
_cell.angle_alpha   90.00
_cell.angle_beta   90.00
_cell.angle_gamma   90.00
#
_symmetry.space_group_name_H-M   'P 1'
#
loop_
_entity.id
_entity.type
_entity.pdbx_description
1 polymer ?
#
loop_
_entity_poly.entity_id
_entity_poly.type
_entity_poly.pdbx_seq_one_letter_code
_entity_poly.pdbx_strand_id
1 'polypeptide(L)'
;MKKLFYSSKNSETLTSTYYNLNERIKWETPLLFSNIFHAFQTLFSTGDLFFSCNDTLTMITEQAQKAKQNYVIKNVEPKPNVLYCGTKLKEILESEGRPYYQLPRIIENILIYLYNKGCTTHGIFRETTNASIRDVEEIYHRMGVTDFEDLPPDVVANVFKKFLREMKEKVFPYEVSMYLLKEWQKGRAKTRTTAAEKRNIVLEGLKMMPPENVTLLR
;
A
#
# COMPACT_ATOMS: atom_id res chain seq x y z
N MET A 1 59.64 26.36 2.55
CA MET A 1 60.21 27.47 3.36
C MET A 1 61.68 27.24 3.68
N LYS A 2 62.11 26.28 4.52
CA LYS A 2 63.53 26.08 4.90
C LYS A 2 64.58 26.04 3.76
N LYS A 3 64.26 25.53 2.57
CA LYS A 3 65.20 25.48 1.42
C LYS A 3 65.43 26.83 0.71
N LEU A 4 64.51 27.80 0.80
CA LEU A 4 64.68 29.14 0.22
C LEU A 4 65.61 30.03 1.08
N PHE A 5 65.59 29.82 2.40
CA PHE A 5 66.38 30.61 3.36
C PHE A 5 67.84 30.13 3.53
N TYR A 6 68.21 28.98 2.95
CA TYR A 6 69.58 28.43 3.03
C TYR A 6 70.50 28.87 1.88
N SER A 7 69.98 29.57 0.87
CA SER A 7 70.71 29.92 -0.37
C SER A 7 71.31 31.34 -0.37
N SER A 8 70.89 32.26 0.50
CA SER A 8 71.47 33.61 0.54
C SER A 8 72.48 33.73 1.69
N LYS A 9 73.75 33.91 1.35
CA LYS A 9 74.84 34.16 2.32
C LYS A 9 74.78 35.57 2.96
N ASN A 10 73.86 36.43 2.52
CA ASN A 10 73.78 37.83 2.93
C ASN A 10 72.56 38.07 3.83
N SER A 11 72.80 38.48 5.09
CA SER A 11 71.79 38.64 6.14
C SER A 11 70.79 39.74 5.86
N GLU A 12 71.21 40.78 5.13
CA GLU A 12 70.36 41.90 4.73
C GLU A 12 69.31 41.49 3.68
N THR A 13 69.73 40.68 2.69
CA THR A 13 68.81 40.13 1.67
C THR A 13 67.80 39.17 2.27
N LEU A 14 68.20 38.42 3.30
CA LEU A 14 67.30 37.52 4.03
C LEU A 14 66.24 38.31 4.82
N THR A 15 66.67 39.38 5.50
CA THR A 15 65.78 40.23 6.29
C THR A 15 64.80 40.99 5.40
N SER A 16 65.26 41.53 4.26
CA SER A 16 64.38 42.26 3.33
C SER A 16 63.38 41.36 2.61
N THR A 17 63.79 40.14 2.21
CA THR A 17 62.86 39.15 1.62
C THR A 17 61.85 38.65 2.64
N TYR A 18 62.25 38.45 3.90
CA TYR A 18 61.32 38.12 4.98
C TYR A 18 60.32 39.25 5.26
N TYR A 19 60.79 40.51 5.30
CA TYR A 19 59.93 41.68 5.47
C TYR A 19 58.90 41.80 4.33
N ASN A 20 59.36 41.72 3.07
CA ASN A 20 58.48 41.79 1.91
C ASN A 20 57.47 40.63 1.86
N LEU A 21 57.89 39.41 2.25
CA LEU A 21 57.00 38.28 2.35
C LEU A 21 55.94 38.50 3.45
N ASN A 22 56.34 39.03 4.60
CA ASN A 22 55.42 39.31 5.70
C ASN A 22 54.41 40.40 5.35
N GLU A 23 54.86 41.48 4.71
CA GLU A 23 53.96 42.53 4.18
C GLU A 23 53.01 41.97 3.12
N ARG A 24 53.49 41.06 2.26
CA ARG A 24 52.66 40.39 1.24
C ARG A 24 51.60 39.46 1.83
N ILE A 25 51.99 38.64 2.81
CA ILE A 25 51.09 37.69 3.49
C ILE A 25 49.95 38.41 4.20
N LYS A 26 50.20 39.60 4.77
CA LYS A 26 49.17 40.40 5.47
C LYS A 26 47.95 40.70 4.61
N TRP A 27 48.11 40.91 3.31
CA TRP A 27 47.00 41.22 2.40
C TRP A 27 46.62 40.07 1.46
N GLU A 28 47.56 39.23 1.02
CA GLU A 28 47.23 38.07 0.17
C GLU A 28 46.38 37.03 0.91
N THR A 29 46.64 36.82 2.20
CA THR A 29 45.95 35.80 2.97
C THR A 29 44.46 36.12 3.15
N PRO A 30 44.06 37.34 3.62
CA PRO A 30 42.65 37.71 3.69
C PRO A 30 41.95 37.70 2.34
N LEU A 31 42.61 38.16 1.27
CA LEU A 31 42.03 38.16 -0.08
C LEU A 31 41.79 36.74 -0.61
N LEU A 32 42.73 35.82 -0.40
CA LEU A 32 42.59 34.43 -0.82
C LEU A 32 41.42 33.77 -0.10
N PHE A 33 41.30 33.95 1.22
CA PHE A 33 40.16 33.42 1.97
C PHE A 33 38.85 34.08 1.55
N SER A 34 38.82 35.40 1.38
CA SER A 34 37.63 36.12 0.91
C SER A 34 37.15 35.61 -0.44
N ASN A 35 38.06 35.41 -1.40
CA ASN A 35 37.73 34.87 -2.72
C ASN A 35 37.19 33.43 -2.64
N ILE A 36 37.78 32.59 -1.79
CA ILE A 36 37.29 31.22 -1.57
C ILE A 36 35.88 31.24 -0.96
N PHE A 37 35.64 32.05 0.07
CA PHE A 37 34.32 32.16 0.69
C PHE A 37 33.29 32.73 -0.27
N HIS A 38 33.65 33.73 -1.08
CA HIS A 38 32.78 34.24 -2.13
C HIS A 38 32.44 33.17 -3.17
N ALA A 39 33.42 32.37 -3.63
CA ALA A 39 33.16 31.27 -4.56
C ALA A 39 32.17 30.24 -3.97
N PHE A 40 32.32 29.89 -2.69
CA PHE A 40 31.35 29.02 -2.01
C PHE A 40 29.97 29.67 -1.93
N GLN A 41 29.90 30.92 -1.52
CA GLN A 41 28.64 31.65 -1.43
C GLN A 41 27.94 31.71 -2.78
N THR A 42 28.67 32.03 -3.86
CA THR A 42 28.13 32.04 -5.22
C THR A 42 27.64 30.68 -5.65
N LEU A 43 28.35 29.59 -5.34
CA LEU A 43 27.91 28.23 -5.66
C LEU A 43 26.61 27.88 -4.94
N PHE A 44 26.50 28.18 -3.64
CA PHE A 44 25.27 27.93 -2.88
C PHE A 44 24.11 28.80 -3.33
N SER A 45 24.32 30.09 -3.61
CA SER A 45 23.28 30.97 -4.15
C SER A 45 22.83 30.54 -5.55
N THR A 46 23.76 30.08 -6.39
CA THR A 46 23.42 29.57 -7.73
C THR A 46 22.64 28.25 -7.62
N GLY A 47 23.03 27.38 -6.70
CA GLY A 47 22.28 26.15 -6.39
C GLY A 47 20.88 26.45 -5.87
N ASP A 48 20.75 27.39 -4.93
CA ASP A 48 19.47 27.82 -4.37
C ASP A 48 18.54 28.41 -5.44
N LEU A 49 19.08 29.23 -6.34
CA LEU A 49 18.34 29.73 -7.51
C LEU A 49 17.90 28.59 -8.43
N PHE A 50 18.77 27.61 -8.69
CA PHE A 50 18.42 26.44 -9.50
C PHE A 50 17.29 25.62 -8.87
N PHE A 51 17.32 25.38 -7.56
CA PHE A 51 16.26 24.64 -6.88
C PHE A 51 14.96 25.45 -6.74
N SER A 52 15.05 26.77 -6.56
CA SER A 52 13.91 27.66 -6.37
C SER A 52 13.19 28.03 -7.67
N CYS A 53 13.94 28.18 -8.78
CA CYS A 53 13.39 28.59 -10.07
C CYS A 53 13.15 27.41 -11.03
N ASN A 54 13.44 26.18 -10.61
CA ASN A 54 13.15 25.01 -11.42
C ASN A 54 11.72 24.54 -11.19
N ASP A 55 10.84 24.96 -12.09
CA ASP A 55 9.42 24.62 -12.09
C ASP A 55 9.15 23.11 -12.04
N THR A 56 10.04 22.28 -12.60
CA THR A 56 9.87 20.82 -12.54
C THR A 56 10.06 20.27 -11.13
N LEU A 57 11.02 20.82 -10.38
CA LEU A 57 11.30 20.38 -9.01
C LEU A 57 10.24 20.89 -8.03
N THR A 58 9.75 22.12 -8.22
CA THR A 58 8.62 22.64 -7.44
C THR A 58 7.37 21.82 -7.69
N MET A 59 7.05 21.48 -8.94
CA MET A 59 5.94 20.59 -9.29
C MET A 59 6.07 19.20 -8.63
N ILE A 60 7.24 18.57 -8.69
CA ILE A 60 7.48 17.27 -8.03
C ILE A 60 7.27 17.37 -6.52
N THR A 61 7.79 18.43 -5.89
CA THR A 61 7.69 18.65 -4.46
C THR A 61 6.24 18.87 -4.03
N GLU A 62 5.49 19.69 -4.78
CA GLU A 62 4.07 19.90 -4.55
C GLU A 62 3.26 18.62 -4.73
N GLN A 63 3.55 17.82 -5.77
CA GLN A 63 2.89 16.54 -6.00
C GLN A 63 3.17 15.57 -4.84
N ALA A 64 4.40 15.51 -4.34
CA ALA A 64 4.77 14.70 -3.19
C ALA A 64 4.09 15.17 -1.90
N GLN A 65 4.00 16.50 -1.67
CA GLN A 65 3.29 17.07 -0.53
C GLN A 65 1.78 16.79 -0.59
N LYS A 66 1.15 16.93 -1.76
CA LYS A 66 -0.25 16.55 -1.99
C LYS A 66 -0.47 15.07 -1.75
N ALA A 67 0.40 14.19 -2.25
CA ALA A 67 0.33 12.76 -1.99
C ALA A 67 0.45 12.43 -0.49
N LYS A 68 1.36 13.11 0.22
CA LYS A 68 1.50 12.97 1.68
C LYS A 68 0.24 13.44 2.42
N GLN A 69 -0.32 14.60 2.08
CA GLN A 69 -1.56 15.08 2.67
C GLN A 69 -2.73 14.12 2.40
N ASN A 70 -2.89 13.65 1.16
CA ASN A 70 -3.91 12.67 0.80
C ASN A 70 -3.75 11.36 1.61
N TYR A 71 -2.52 10.89 1.80
CA TYR A 71 -2.25 9.72 2.63
C TYR A 71 -2.65 9.97 4.10
N VAL A 72 -2.28 11.12 4.66
CA VAL A 72 -2.62 11.46 6.05
C VAL A 72 -4.13 11.55 6.21
N ILE A 73 -4.83 12.24 5.31
CA ILE A 73 -6.30 12.37 5.31
C ILE A 73 -6.98 11.01 5.19
N LYS A 74 -6.51 10.13 4.29
CA LYS A 74 -7.08 8.77 4.12
C LYS A 74 -6.82 7.84 5.33
N ASN A 75 -5.81 8.13 6.17
CA ASN A 75 -5.36 7.25 7.25
C ASN A 75 -5.39 7.90 8.65
N VAL A 76 -6.19 8.96 8.86
CA VAL A 76 -6.33 9.65 10.17
C VAL A 76 -6.85 8.71 11.26
N GLU A 77 -7.68 7.73 10.91
CA GLU A 77 -8.12 6.71 11.85
C GLU A 77 -7.13 5.54 11.85
N PRO A 78 -6.64 5.10 13.03
CA PRO A 78 -5.88 3.86 13.13
C PRO A 78 -6.83 2.71 12.75
N LYS A 79 -6.83 2.33 11.47
CA LYS A 79 -7.50 1.11 11.04
C LYS A 79 -6.81 -0.03 11.80
N PRO A 80 -7.55 -0.82 12.61
CA PRO A 80 -6.95 -1.99 13.23
C PRO A 80 -6.33 -2.84 12.12
N ASN A 81 -5.10 -3.30 12.33
CA ASN A 81 -4.42 -4.17 11.39
C ASN A 81 -5.09 -5.55 11.44
N VAL A 82 -6.24 -5.64 10.77
CA VAL A 82 -7.08 -6.84 10.72
C VAL A 82 -6.51 -7.77 9.67
N LEU A 83 -6.18 -8.98 10.09
CA LEU A 83 -5.72 -10.04 9.21
C LEU A 83 -6.94 -10.75 8.60
N TYR A 84 -7.16 -10.49 7.31
CA TYR A 84 -8.23 -11.16 6.54
C TYR A 84 -7.79 -12.48 5.90
N CYS A 85 -6.49 -12.65 5.67
CA CYS A 85 -5.95 -13.80 4.95
C CYS A 85 -5.88 -15.03 5.87
N GLY A 86 -6.52 -16.14 5.46
CA GLY A 86 -6.43 -17.41 6.18
C GLY A 86 -7.03 -17.43 7.60
N THR A 87 -7.86 -16.44 7.96
CA THR A 87 -8.54 -16.33 9.25
C THR A 87 -10.00 -16.80 9.16
N LYS A 88 -10.63 -17.07 10.32
CA LYS A 88 -12.07 -17.38 10.37
C LYS A 88 -12.90 -16.10 10.32
N LEU A 89 -14.11 -16.14 9.76
CA LEU A 89 -15.01 -14.97 9.74
C LEU A 89 -15.25 -14.40 11.14
N LYS A 90 -15.44 -15.29 12.13
CA LYS A 90 -15.61 -14.90 13.52
C LYS A 90 -14.43 -14.08 14.06
N GLU A 91 -13.21 -14.52 13.80
CA GLU A 91 -11.98 -13.84 14.24
C GLU A 91 -11.85 -12.46 13.57
N ILE A 92 -12.21 -12.36 12.27
CA ILE A 92 -12.22 -11.10 11.53
C ILE A 92 -13.23 -10.13 12.17
N LEU A 93 -14.46 -10.57 12.40
CA LEU A 93 -15.53 -9.74 12.99
C LEU A 93 -15.17 -9.28 14.41
N GLU A 94 -14.60 -10.15 15.23
CA GLU A 94 -14.11 -9.82 16.58
C GLU A 94 -13.02 -8.74 16.52
N SER A 95 -12.07 -8.86 15.58
CA SER A 95 -10.99 -7.88 15.41
C SER A 95 -11.48 -6.52 14.88
N GLU A 96 -12.60 -6.50 14.15
CA GLU A 96 -13.26 -5.29 13.68
C GLU A 96 -14.23 -4.69 14.71
N GLY A 97 -14.52 -5.39 15.81
CA GLY A 97 -15.55 -5.00 16.77
C GLY A 97 -16.97 -5.06 16.21
N ARG A 98 -17.22 -5.90 15.19
CA ARG A 98 -18.51 -6.05 14.53
C ARG A 98 -19.29 -7.27 15.05
N PRO A 99 -20.63 -7.21 15.07
CA PRO A 99 -21.47 -8.33 15.46
C PRO A 99 -21.59 -9.38 14.35
N TYR A 100 -21.97 -10.62 14.73
CA TYR A 100 -22.10 -11.78 13.83
C TYR A 100 -23.14 -11.62 12.70
N TYR A 101 -24.06 -10.66 12.83
CA TYR A 101 -25.10 -10.36 11.82
C TYR A 101 -24.65 -9.32 10.79
N GLN A 102 -23.41 -8.83 10.88
CA GLN A 102 -22.80 -7.93 9.91
C GLN A 102 -21.70 -8.65 9.11
N LEU A 103 -21.39 -8.11 7.94
CA LEU A 103 -20.27 -8.55 7.13
C LEU A 103 -18.96 -7.89 7.62
N PRO A 104 -17.81 -8.54 7.41
CA PRO A 104 -16.52 -7.86 7.55
C PRO A 104 -16.45 -6.63 6.65
N ARG A 105 -15.86 -5.54 7.15
CA ARG A 105 -15.86 -4.21 6.50
C ARG A 105 -15.34 -4.23 5.07
N ILE A 106 -14.26 -4.97 4.84
CA ILE A 106 -13.67 -5.07 3.49
C ILE A 106 -14.58 -5.87 2.55
N ILE A 107 -15.24 -6.92 3.05
CA ILE A 107 -16.15 -7.72 2.24
C ILE A 107 -17.41 -6.92 1.88
N GLU A 108 -17.96 -6.18 2.83
CA GLU A 108 -19.05 -5.23 2.59
C GLU A 108 -18.67 -4.20 1.51
N ASN A 109 -17.49 -3.57 1.63
CA ASN A 109 -17.00 -2.60 0.66
C ASN A 109 -16.83 -3.21 -0.74
N ILE A 110 -16.26 -4.41 -0.83
CA ILE A 110 -16.10 -5.14 -2.10
C ILE A 110 -17.47 -5.42 -2.74
N LEU A 111 -18.46 -5.86 -1.95
CA LEU A 111 -19.80 -6.16 -2.46
C LEU A 111 -20.51 -4.90 -2.94
N ILE A 112 -20.45 -3.80 -2.18
CA ILE A 112 -21.01 -2.50 -2.58
C ILE A 112 -20.34 -2.02 -3.87
N TYR A 113 -19.01 -2.11 -3.95
CA TYR A 113 -18.25 -1.74 -5.14
C TYR A 113 -18.66 -2.53 -6.38
N LEU A 114 -18.72 -3.87 -6.25
CA LEU A 114 -19.12 -4.77 -7.34
C LEU A 114 -20.59 -4.59 -7.72
N TYR A 115 -21.47 -4.26 -6.77
CA TYR A 115 -22.86 -3.92 -7.06
C TYR A 115 -22.97 -2.63 -7.88
N ASN A 116 -22.20 -1.60 -7.52
CA ASN A 116 -22.26 -0.28 -8.16
C ASN A 116 -21.57 -0.25 -9.53
N LYS A 117 -20.36 -0.83 -9.65
CA LYS A 117 -19.53 -0.78 -10.87
C LYS A 117 -19.40 -2.12 -11.60
N GLY A 118 -19.54 -3.24 -10.90
CA GLY A 118 -19.38 -4.58 -11.48
C GLY A 118 -20.59 -5.06 -12.29
N CYS A 119 -21.81 -4.64 -11.94
CA CYS A 119 -23.05 -5.05 -12.63
C CYS A 119 -23.10 -4.63 -14.11
N THR A 120 -22.42 -3.55 -14.49
CA THR A 120 -22.32 -3.07 -15.88
C THR A 120 -21.12 -3.64 -16.62
N THR A 121 -20.24 -4.38 -15.93
CA THR A 121 -19.03 -4.97 -16.50
C THR A 121 -19.36 -6.32 -17.14
N HIS A 122 -19.11 -6.44 -18.45
CA HIS A 122 -19.30 -7.68 -19.18
C HIS A 122 -18.43 -8.80 -18.59
N GLY A 123 -18.99 -10.00 -18.45
CA GLY A 123 -18.23 -11.18 -18.03
C GLY A 123 -17.72 -11.13 -16.58
N ILE A 124 -18.26 -10.26 -15.72
CA ILE A 124 -17.87 -10.20 -14.29
C ILE A 124 -17.93 -11.60 -13.65
N PHE A 125 -16.94 -11.92 -12.81
CA PHE A 125 -16.67 -13.25 -12.24
C PHE A 125 -16.25 -14.37 -13.23
N ARG A 126 -16.43 -14.20 -14.54
CA ARG A 126 -16.08 -15.18 -15.58
C ARG A 126 -14.78 -14.86 -16.30
N GLU A 127 -14.64 -13.63 -16.77
CA GLU A 127 -13.51 -13.17 -17.57
C GLU A 127 -12.40 -12.61 -16.67
N THR A 128 -11.15 -12.85 -17.05
CA THR A 128 -9.95 -12.32 -16.37
C THR A 128 -9.18 -11.49 -17.39
N THR A 129 -9.72 -10.32 -17.71
CA THR A 129 -9.25 -9.50 -18.84
C THR A 129 -8.06 -8.63 -18.44
N ASN A 130 -8.06 -8.08 -17.22
CA ASN A 130 -7.06 -7.08 -16.80
C ASN A 130 -6.19 -7.53 -15.61
N ALA A 131 -6.44 -8.70 -15.03
CA ALA A 131 -5.81 -9.11 -13.79
C ALA A 131 -4.73 -10.19 -14.00
N SER A 132 -3.47 -9.86 -13.76
CA SER A 132 -2.44 -10.88 -13.56
C SER A 132 -2.70 -11.63 -12.25
N ILE A 133 -2.42 -12.94 -12.22
CA ILE A 133 -2.55 -13.76 -11.01
C ILE A 133 -1.73 -13.15 -9.85
N ARG A 134 -0.56 -12.58 -10.16
CA ARG A 134 0.32 -11.93 -9.17
C ARG A 134 -0.31 -10.69 -8.56
N ASP A 135 -1.00 -9.87 -9.36
CA ASP A 135 -1.62 -8.64 -8.87
C ASP A 135 -2.80 -8.97 -7.93
N VAL A 136 -3.57 -10.01 -8.28
CA VAL A 136 -4.65 -10.52 -7.42
C VAL A 136 -4.09 -11.08 -6.11
N GLU A 137 -2.95 -11.76 -6.15
CA GLU A 137 -2.26 -12.27 -4.97
C GLU A 137 -1.80 -11.14 -4.05
N GLU A 138 -1.17 -10.11 -4.63
CA GLU A 138 -0.71 -8.95 -3.88
C GLU A 138 -1.89 -8.24 -3.22
N ILE A 139 -2.92 -7.91 -4.01
CA ILE A 139 -4.12 -7.21 -3.52
C ILE A 139 -4.83 -8.02 -2.42
N TYR A 140 -4.88 -9.35 -2.56
CA TYR A 140 -5.44 -10.21 -1.52
C TYR A 140 -4.69 -10.04 -0.19
N HIS A 141 -3.36 -10.08 -0.19
CA HIS A 141 -2.57 -9.90 1.02
C HIS A 141 -2.68 -8.49 1.64
N ARG A 142 -2.87 -7.46 0.81
CA ARG A 142 -3.08 -6.07 1.27
C ARG A 142 -4.54 -5.65 1.35
N MET A 143 -5.49 -6.58 1.34
CA MET A 143 -6.93 -6.25 1.24
C MET A 143 -7.44 -5.40 2.41
N GLY A 144 -6.83 -5.53 3.60
CA GLY A 144 -7.19 -4.74 4.79
C GLY A 144 -6.89 -3.24 4.68
N VAL A 145 -5.99 -2.85 3.77
CA VAL A 145 -5.55 -1.46 3.59
C VAL A 145 -5.79 -0.91 2.19
N THR A 146 -6.26 -1.76 1.27
CA THR A 146 -6.46 -1.39 -0.14
C THR A 146 -7.76 -0.63 -0.33
N ASP A 147 -7.71 0.43 -1.12
CA ASP A 147 -8.88 1.15 -1.61
C ASP A 147 -9.37 0.48 -2.90
N PHE A 148 -10.54 -0.16 -2.87
CA PHE A 148 -11.06 -0.93 -4.00
C PHE A 148 -11.68 -0.06 -5.09
N GLU A 149 -11.96 1.22 -4.79
CA GLU A 149 -12.56 2.16 -5.74
C GLU A 149 -11.65 2.47 -6.95
N ASP A 150 -10.33 2.38 -6.74
CA ASP A 150 -9.29 2.65 -7.73
C ASP A 150 -8.96 1.43 -8.61
N LEU A 151 -9.50 0.25 -8.29
CA LEU A 151 -9.17 -1.01 -8.96
C LEU A 151 -10.23 -1.41 -10.01
N PRO A 152 -9.85 -2.05 -11.14
CA PRO A 152 -10.82 -2.57 -12.10
C PRO A 152 -11.81 -3.59 -11.48
N PRO A 153 -13.11 -3.56 -11.86
CA PRO A 153 -14.12 -4.45 -11.29
C PRO A 153 -13.80 -5.95 -11.42
N ASP A 154 -13.18 -6.36 -12.51
CA ASP A 154 -12.76 -7.74 -12.75
C ASP A 154 -11.66 -8.20 -11.77
N VAL A 155 -10.70 -7.32 -11.46
CA VAL A 155 -9.67 -7.57 -10.45
C VAL A 155 -10.31 -7.75 -9.08
N VAL A 156 -11.22 -6.84 -8.68
CA VAL A 156 -11.91 -6.91 -7.38
C VAL A 156 -12.75 -8.19 -7.26
N ALA A 157 -13.46 -8.59 -8.32
CA ALA A 157 -14.21 -9.83 -8.35
C ALA A 157 -13.31 -11.07 -8.20
N ASN A 158 -12.11 -11.06 -8.78
CA ASN A 158 -11.14 -12.15 -8.63
C ASN A 158 -10.56 -12.22 -7.21
N VAL A 159 -10.27 -11.07 -6.60
CA VAL A 159 -9.85 -10.99 -5.19
C VAL A 159 -10.95 -11.54 -4.28
N PHE A 160 -12.21 -11.20 -4.54
CA PHE A 160 -13.35 -11.74 -3.77
C PHE A 160 -13.46 -13.26 -3.88
N LYS A 161 -13.38 -13.82 -5.10
CA LYS A 161 -13.36 -15.27 -5.31
C LYS A 161 -12.19 -15.94 -4.58
N LYS A 162 -11.01 -15.32 -4.63
CA LYS A 162 -9.81 -15.81 -3.95
C LYS A 162 -10.00 -15.82 -2.44
N PHE A 163 -10.56 -14.75 -1.86
CA PHE A 163 -10.92 -14.69 -0.45
C PHE A 163 -11.81 -15.88 -0.06
N LEU A 164 -12.96 -16.06 -0.72
CA LEU A 164 -13.88 -17.17 -0.42
C LEU A 164 -13.22 -18.55 -0.54
N ARG A 165 -12.29 -18.71 -1.49
CA ARG A 165 -11.53 -19.96 -1.70
C ARG A 165 -10.51 -20.21 -0.60
N GLU A 166 -9.86 -19.18 -0.08
CA GLU A 166 -8.73 -19.29 0.86
C GLU A 166 -9.11 -19.09 2.33
N MET A 167 -10.39 -18.84 2.62
CA MET A 167 -10.91 -18.90 3.98
C MET A 167 -10.56 -20.23 4.67
N LYS A 168 -10.14 -20.12 5.93
CA LYS A 168 -9.77 -21.26 6.80
C LYS A 168 -10.93 -22.21 7.00
N GLU A 169 -12.12 -21.65 7.22
CA GLU A 169 -13.37 -22.36 7.25
C GLU A 169 -14.20 -21.95 6.04
N LYS A 170 -14.69 -22.93 5.26
CA LYS A 170 -15.46 -22.63 4.06
C LYS A 170 -16.82 -22.06 4.44
N VAL A 171 -17.38 -21.23 3.55
CA VAL A 171 -18.73 -20.65 3.72
C VAL A 171 -19.75 -21.75 4.04
N PHE A 172 -19.65 -22.88 3.33
CA PHE A 172 -20.34 -24.12 3.67
C PHE A 172 -19.36 -25.04 4.42
N PRO A 173 -19.53 -25.24 5.74
CA PRO A 173 -18.72 -26.19 6.50
C PRO A 173 -18.85 -27.61 5.94
N TYR A 174 -17.87 -28.45 6.28
CA TYR A 174 -17.82 -29.83 5.79
C TYR A 174 -19.04 -30.65 6.26
N GLU A 175 -19.47 -30.42 7.49
CA GLU A 175 -20.62 -31.09 8.12
C GLU A 175 -21.91 -30.83 7.35
N VAL A 176 -22.13 -29.56 7.00
CA VAL A 176 -23.30 -29.11 6.22
C VAL A 176 -23.22 -29.65 4.80
N SER A 177 -22.05 -29.58 4.17
CA SER A 177 -21.83 -30.11 2.82
C SER A 177 -22.09 -31.62 2.76
N MET A 178 -21.63 -32.36 3.77
CA MET A 178 -21.84 -33.81 3.90
C MET A 178 -23.31 -34.15 4.14
N TYR A 179 -24.00 -33.38 4.99
CA TYR A 179 -25.43 -33.52 5.20
C TYR A 179 -26.21 -33.32 3.89
N LEU A 180 -25.96 -32.21 3.19
CA LEU A 180 -26.61 -31.90 1.93
C LEU A 180 -26.34 -32.98 0.87
N LEU A 181 -25.11 -33.49 0.81
CA LEU A 181 -24.75 -34.55 -0.14
C LEU A 181 -25.45 -35.88 0.17
N LYS A 182 -25.57 -36.26 1.45
CA LYS A 182 -26.33 -37.45 1.88
C LYS A 182 -27.81 -37.34 1.54
N GLU A 183 -28.44 -36.20 1.87
CA GLU A 183 -29.85 -35.97 1.54
C GLU A 183 -30.08 -35.90 0.03
N TRP A 184 -29.14 -35.33 -0.73
CA TRP A 184 -29.18 -35.33 -2.18
C TRP A 184 -29.10 -36.75 -2.78
N GLN A 185 -28.22 -37.61 -2.26
CA GLN A 185 -28.11 -39.01 -2.69
C GLN A 185 -29.39 -39.80 -2.42
N LYS A 186 -30.01 -39.60 -1.24
CA LYS A 186 -31.33 -40.19 -0.93
C LYS A 186 -32.42 -39.71 -1.88
N GLY A 187 -32.39 -38.43 -2.24
CA GLY A 187 -33.31 -37.84 -3.21
C GLY A 187 -33.15 -38.40 -4.62
N ARG A 188 -31.92 -38.70 -5.05
CA ARG A 188 -31.63 -39.29 -6.38
C ARG A 188 -32.17 -40.71 -6.53
N ALA A 189 -32.30 -41.45 -5.42
CA ALA A 189 -32.94 -42.77 -5.40
C ALA A 189 -34.47 -42.71 -5.49
N LYS A 190 -35.09 -41.53 -5.28
CA LYS A 190 -36.54 -41.33 -5.41
C LYS A 190 -36.86 -40.68 -6.76
N THR A 191 -37.82 -41.26 -7.49
CA THR A 191 -38.25 -40.83 -8.83
C THR A 191 -38.92 -39.45 -8.88
N ARG A 192 -39.40 -38.91 -7.76
CA ARG A 192 -39.98 -37.55 -7.64
C ARG A 192 -39.74 -36.97 -6.25
N THR A 193 -38.68 -36.17 -6.09
CA THR A 193 -38.58 -35.21 -4.96
C THR A 193 -39.31 -33.92 -5.31
N THR A 194 -40.20 -33.45 -4.45
CA THR A 194 -40.91 -32.18 -4.67
C THR A 194 -39.99 -30.98 -4.42
N ALA A 195 -40.29 -29.82 -5.04
CA ALA A 195 -39.51 -28.60 -4.82
C ALA A 195 -39.56 -28.12 -3.36
N ALA A 196 -40.66 -28.40 -2.65
CA ALA A 196 -40.82 -28.09 -1.23
C ALA A 196 -39.88 -28.93 -0.33
N GLU A 197 -39.76 -30.23 -0.60
CA GLU A 197 -38.81 -31.10 0.11
C GLU A 197 -37.36 -30.65 -0.09
N LYS A 198 -36.98 -30.29 -1.32
CA LYS A 198 -35.64 -29.75 -1.62
C LYS A 198 -35.37 -28.45 -0.85
N ARG A 199 -36.35 -27.55 -0.79
CA ARG A 199 -36.25 -26.31 -0.02
C ARG A 199 -36.07 -26.61 1.47
N ASN A 200 -36.82 -27.55 2.04
CA ASN A 200 -36.71 -27.92 3.45
C ASN A 200 -35.32 -28.49 3.77
N ILE A 201 -34.76 -29.35 2.91
CA ILE A 201 -33.39 -29.88 3.09
C ILE A 201 -32.36 -28.74 3.13
N VAL A 202 -32.49 -27.76 2.23
CA VAL A 202 -31.59 -26.59 2.22
C VAL A 202 -31.78 -25.76 3.49
N LEU A 203 -33.03 -25.50 3.92
CA LEU A 203 -33.31 -24.75 5.14
C LEU A 203 -32.74 -25.42 6.39
N GLU A 204 -32.85 -26.75 6.50
CA GLU A 204 -32.22 -27.51 7.60
C GLU A 204 -30.69 -27.43 7.53
N GLY A 205 -30.10 -27.50 6.33
CA GLY A 205 -28.67 -27.28 6.16
C GLY A 205 -28.22 -25.88 6.60
N LEU A 206 -28.99 -24.84 6.29
CA LEU A 206 -28.70 -23.47 6.70
C LEU A 206 -28.77 -23.28 8.23
N LYS A 207 -29.66 -23.99 8.92
CA LYS A 207 -29.75 -23.95 10.40
C LYS A 207 -28.52 -24.56 11.09
N MET A 208 -27.81 -25.46 10.42
CA MET A 208 -26.60 -26.09 10.94
C MET A 208 -25.34 -25.23 10.76
N MET A 209 -25.43 -24.14 9.99
CA MET A 209 -24.29 -23.27 9.72
C MET A 209 -24.03 -22.28 10.88
N PRO A 210 -22.77 -21.86 11.07
CA PRO A 210 -22.46 -20.73 11.94
C PRO A 210 -23.21 -19.46 11.51
N PRO A 211 -23.68 -18.62 12.45
CA PRO A 211 -24.46 -17.44 12.14
C PRO A 211 -23.72 -16.44 11.26
N GLU A 212 -22.39 -16.32 11.41
CA GLU A 212 -21.55 -15.44 10.60
C GLU A 212 -21.54 -15.88 9.12
N ASN A 213 -21.49 -17.20 8.88
CA ASN A 213 -21.51 -17.76 7.53
C ASN A 213 -22.88 -17.60 6.87
N VAL A 214 -23.97 -17.70 7.65
CA VAL A 214 -25.33 -17.44 7.16
C VAL A 214 -25.47 -15.99 6.75
N THR A 215 -24.91 -15.05 7.50
CA THR A 215 -24.89 -13.63 7.15
C THR A 215 -24.17 -13.37 5.83
N LEU A 216 -23.02 -14.02 5.59
CA LEU A 216 -22.29 -13.89 4.33
C LEU A 216 -23.06 -14.45 3.12
N LEU A 217 -23.90 -15.46 3.33
CA LEU A 217 -24.68 -16.09 2.26
C LEU A 217 -25.95 -15.31 1.91
N ARG A 218 -26.47 -14.50 2.85
CA ARG A 218 -27.74 -13.78 2.73
C ARG A 218 -27.62 -12.55 1.84
#